data_AF-A0A1Q4Y3C3-F1
#
_entry.id   AF-A0A1Q4Y3C3-F1
#
_cell.length_a   1.000
_cell.length_b   1.000
_cell.length_c   1.000
_cell.angle_alpha   90.00
_cell.angle_beta   90.00
_cell.angle_gamma   90.00
#
_symmetry.space_group_name_H-M   'P 1'
#
loop_
_entity.id
_entity.type
_entity.pdbx_description
1 polymer ?
#
loop_
_entity_poly.entity_id
_entity_poly.type
_entity_poly.pdbx_seq_one_letter_code
_entity_poly.pdbx_strand_id
1 'polypeptide(L)'
;MELDFDDALTWGLRGYVREVTGALGLSGECSYVQADRPVSAYLALDGRLPGFPDRDVALLWDEEHGWSAAVETHSGEDVIVQAHFGPDVLPAPEAVARWVRGLMRGDRSARPLPESPRDRRDLVGRLAPYTAAAVVPLPRGA
;
A
#
# COMPACT_ATOMS: atom_id res chain seq x y z
N MET A 1 0.15 27.75 -0.40
CA MET A 1 1.23 26.82 -0.78
C MET A 1 1.03 25.42 -0.19
N GLU A 2 -0.05 25.14 0.56
CA GLU A 2 -0.36 23.79 1.09
C GLU A 2 -0.85 22.83 -0.01
N LEU A 3 -1.57 23.36 -1.01
CA LEU A 3 -2.06 22.59 -2.16
C LEU A 3 -0.92 21.94 -2.98
N ASP A 4 0.22 22.63 -3.16
CA ASP A 4 1.36 22.07 -3.90
C ASP A 4 1.98 20.85 -3.18
N PHE A 5 1.94 20.83 -1.85
CA PHE A 5 2.44 19.70 -1.06
C PHE A 5 1.50 18.50 -1.11
N ASP A 6 0.18 18.75 -1.03
CA ASP A 6 -0.83 17.71 -1.12
C ASP A 6 -0.87 17.08 -2.53
N ASP A 7 -0.66 17.88 -3.57
CA ASP A 7 -0.50 17.39 -4.95
C ASP A 7 0.79 16.57 -5.10
N ALA A 8 1.94 17.07 -4.64
CA ALA A 8 3.21 16.35 -4.73
C ALA A 8 3.17 15.02 -3.97
N LEU A 9 2.52 15.01 -2.80
CA LEU A 9 2.27 13.80 -2.02
C LEU A 9 1.38 12.82 -2.80
N THR A 10 0.26 13.28 -3.34
CA THR A 10 -0.68 12.43 -4.08
C THR A 10 -0.03 11.80 -5.31
N TRP A 11 0.72 12.59 -6.09
CA TRP A 11 1.45 12.07 -7.25
C TRP A 11 2.56 11.11 -6.86
N GLY A 12 3.34 11.45 -5.83
CA GLY A 12 4.39 10.55 -5.34
C GLY A 12 3.81 9.23 -4.82
N LEU A 13 2.70 9.28 -4.07
CA LEU A 13 2.03 8.09 -3.55
C LEU A 13 1.47 7.22 -4.67
N ARG A 14 0.82 7.81 -5.69
CA ARG A 14 0.35 7.07 -6.87
C ARG A 14 1.50 6.34 -7.56
N GLY A 15 2.64 7.00 -7.73
CA GLY A 15 3.83 6.38 -8.30
C GLY A 15 4.38 5.25 -7.44
N TYR A 16 4.43 5.45 -6.12
CA TYR A 16 4.90 4.44 -5.18
C TYR A 16 3.99 3.21 -5.17
N VAL A 17 2.67 3.41 -5.10
CA VAL A 17 1.66 2.34 -5.20
C VAL A 17 1.82 1.58 -6.52
N ARG A 18 2.12 2.28 -7.62
CA ARG A 18 2.36 1.63 -8.92
C ARG A 18 3.61 0.74 -8.93
N GLU A 19 4.69 1.16 -8.27
CA GLU A 19 5.88 0.31 -8.12
C GLU A 19 5.59 -0.89 -7.21
N VAL A 20 4.76 -0.72 -6.17
CA VAL A 20 4.31 -1.84 -5.31
C VAL A 20 3.44 -2.83 -6.08
N THR A 21 2.47 -2.36 -6.88
CA THR A 21 1.65 -3.26 -7.72
C THR A 21 2.51 -3.99 -8.73
N GLY A 22 3.47 -3.30 -9.37
CA GLY A 22 4.46 -3.91 -10.25
C GLY A 22 5.31 -4.98 -9.55
N ALA A 23 5.82 -4.70 -8.35
CA ALA A 23 6.60 -5.65 -7.56
C ALA A 23 5.79 -6.88 -7.10
N LEU A 24 4.48 -6.70 -6.90
CA LEU A 24 3.54 -7.78 -6.61
C LEU A 24 3.16 -8.60 -7.85
N GLY A 25 3.36 -8.05 -9.05
CA GLY A 25 2.95 -8.66 -10.32
C GLY A 25 1.46 -8.49 -10.62
N LEU A 26 0.81 -7.51 -9.98
CA LEU A 26 -0.59 -7.19 -10.23
C LEU A 26 -0.72 -6.38 -11.52
N SER A 27 -1.73 -6.70 -12.33
CA SER A 27 -2.04 -5.97 -13.57
C SER A 27 -3.46 -5.41 -13.52
N GLY A 28 -3.65 -4.15 -13.91
CA GLY A 28 -4.96 -3.50 -14.01
C GLY A 28 -5.21 -2.43 -12.94
N GLU A 29 -6.46 -1.98 -12.84
CA GLU A 29 -6.94 -0.96 -11.88
C GLU A 29 -7.25 -1.59 -10.52
N CYS A 30 -6.33 -2.37 -9.96
CA CYS A 30 -6.50 -3.09 -8.68
C CYS A 30 -6.13 -2.22 -7.47
N SER A 31 -5.97 -0.92 -7.65
CA SER A 31 -5.53 0.00 -6.61
C SER A 31 -6.25 1.34 -6.68
N TYR A 32 -6.55 1.92 -5.52
CA TYR A 32 -7.08 3.28 -5.41
C TYR A 32 -6.26 4.07 -4.38
N VAL A 33 -6.06 5.36 -4.65
CA VAL A 33 -5.42 6.31 -3.73
C VAL A 33 -6.45 7.37 -3.37
N GLN A 34 -6.73 7.52 -2.07
CA GLN A 34 -7.58 8.56 -1.54
C GLN A 34 -6.71 9.72 -1.03
N ALA A 35 -6.94 10.90 -1.58
CA ALA A 35 -6.19 12.12 -1.25
C ALA A 35 -6.79 12.89 -0.05
N ASP A 36 -7.97 12.50 0.44
CA ASP A 36 -8.52 13.04 1.69
C ASP A 36 -7.65 12.64 2.87
N ARG A 37 -7.59 13.47 3.91
CA ARG A 37 -6.78 13.18 5.09
C ARG A 37 -7.48 12.16 6.01
N PRO A 38 -6.76 11.13 6.51
CA PRO A 38 -5.38 10.77 6.19
C PRO A 38 -5.25 10.20 4.78
N VAL A 39 -4.20 10.61 4.07
CA VAL A 39 -3.96 10.11 2.71
C VAL A 39 -3.69 8.63 2.79
N SER A 40 -4.40 7.87 1.95
CA SER A 40 -4.43 6.43 2.03
C SER A 40 -4.43 5.78 0.65
N ALA A 41 -4.04 4.51 0.61
CA ALA A 41 -4.14 3.69 -0.56
C ALA A 41 -4.73 2.32 -0.21
N TYR A 42 -5.47 1.78 -1.16
CA TYR A 42 -6.05 0.44 -1.10
C TYR A 42 -5.59 -0.33 -2.34
N LEU A 43 -5.14 -1.56 -2.17
CA LEU A 43 -4.78 -2.47 -3.26
C LEU A 43 -5.44 -3.83 -3.03
N ALA A 44 -6.27 -4.27 -3.98
CA ALA A 44 -6.78 -5.64 -3.98
C ALA A 44 -5.66 -6.62 -4.36
N LEU A 45 -5.52 -7.71 -3.61
CA LEU A 45 -4.54 -8.75 -3.88
C LEU A 45 -5.20 -10.01 -4.45
N ASP A 46 -4.52 -10.64 -5.40
CA ASP A 46 -4.85 -12.00 -5.79
C ASP A 46 -4.43 -13.01 -4.71
N GLY A 47 -5.34 -13.93 -4.37
CA GLY A 47 -5.08 -15.02 -3.44
C GLY A 47 -5.85 -14.92 -2.12
N ARG A 48 -5.44 -15.75 -1.15
CA ARG A 48 -6.15 -15.94 0.12
C ARG A 48 -5.13 -16.12 1.25
N LEU A 49 -5.43 -15.56 2.41
CA LEU A 49 -4.67 -15.88 3.61
C LEU A 49 -5.06 -17.28 4.12
N PRO A 50 -4.14 -18.12 4.61
CA PRO A 50 -4.46 -19.48 5.08
C PRO A 50 -5.52 -19.55 6.18
N GLY A 51 -5.66 -18.50 7.00
CA GLY A 51 -6.70 -18.42 8.04
C GLY A 51 -8.07 -17.93 7.55
N PHE A 52 -8.15 -17.44 6.31
CA PHE A 52 -9.34 -16.84 5.71
C PHE A 52 -9.47 -17.27 4.23
N PRO A 53 -9.67 -18.58 3.96
CA PRO A 53 -9.67 -19.10 2.59
C PRO A 53 -10.81 -18.55 1.72
N ASP A 54 -11.90 -18.10 2.33
CA ASP A 54 -13.09 -17.61 1.63
C ASP A 54 -13.13 -16.08 1.51
N ARG A 55 -12.05 -15.37 1.88
CA ARG A 55 -12.02 -13.91 1.94
C ARG A 55 -10.98 -13.31 1.02
N ASP A 56 -11.39 -12.32 0.24
CA ASP A 56 -10.46 -11.49 -0.52
C ASP A 56 -9.52 -10.74 0.44
N VAL A 57 -8.31 -10.49 -0.04
CA VAL A 57 -7.24 -9.87 0.73
C VAL A 57 -6.93 -8.53 0.09
N ALA A 58 -6.79 -7.50 0.92
CA ALA A 58 -6.38 -6.17 0.50
C ALA A 58 -5.11 -5.74 1.24
N LEU A 59 -4.31 -4.92 0.59
CA LEU A 59 -3.37 -4.06 1.27
C LEU A 59 -3.98 -2.69 1.47
N LEU A 60 -3.77 -2.17 2.67
CA LEU A 60 -4.07 -0.80 3.02
C LEU A 60 -2.75 -0.10 3.30
N TRP A 61 -2.66 1.16 2.91
CA TRP A 61 -1.60 2.05 3.30
C TRP A 61 -2.21 3.34 3.82
N ASP A 62 -1.67 3.86 4.91
CA ASP A 62 -1.93 5.23 5.32
C ASP A 62 -0.64 5.90 5.80
N GLU A 63 -0.64 7.23 5.78
CA GLU A 63 0.51 8.04 6.17
C GLU A 63 0.97 7.86 7.62
N GLU A 64 0.11 7.39 8.53
CA GLU A 64 0.41 7.28 9.96
C GLU A 64 0.96 5.90 10.32
N HIS A 65 0.44 4.85 9.68
CA HIS A 65 0.70 3.45 10.02
C HIS A 65 1.38 2.65 8.91
N GLY A 66 1.51 3.20 7.71
CA GLY A 66 2.10 2.51 6.58
C GLY A 66 1.26 1.32 6.11
N TRP A 67 1.93 0.25 5.68
CA TRP A 67 1.27 -0.90 5.09
C TRP A 67 0.63 -1.84 6.13
N SER A 68 -0.60 -2.24 5.86
CA SER A 68 -1.28 -3.32 6.54
C SER A 68 -1.96 -4.27 5.54
N ALA A 69 -2.11 -5.52 5.94
CA ALA A 69 -2.83 -6.54 5.18
C ALA A 69 -4.15 -6.80 5.90
N ALA A 70 -5.24 -6.73 5.15
CA ALA A 70 -6.59 -6.89 5.66
C ALA A 70 -7.36 -7.93 4.83
N VAL A 71 -8.40 -8.49 5.43
CA VAL A 71 -9.38 -9.31 4.72
C VAL A 71 -10.68 -8.54 4.55
N GLU A 72 -11.29 -8.67 3.38
CA GLU A 72 -12.59 -8.06 3.12
C GLU A 72 -13.71 -8.81 3.83
N THR A 73 -14.66 -8.05 4.34
CA THR A 73 -15.91 -8.60 4.85
C THR A 73 -16.96 -8.67 3.74
N HIS A 74 -18.00 -9.49 3.93
CA HIS A 74 -19.08 -9.62 2.92
C HIS A 74 -19.94 -8.35 2.77
N SER A 75 -19.76 -7.31 3.60
CA SER A 75 -20.47 -6.04 3.47
C SER A 75 -19.86 -5.09 2.43
N GLY A 76 -18.71 -5.45 1.83
CA GLY A 76 -18.06 -4.68 0.76
C GLY A 76 -17.37 -3.38 1.19
N GLU A 77 -17.68 -2.85 2.38
CA GLU A 77 -17.12 -1.60 2.89
C GLU A 77 -16.17 -1.80 4.08
N ASP A 78 -16.30 -2.89 4.83
CA ASP A 78 -15.46 -3.14 6.01
C ASP A 78 -14.32 -4.11 5.69
N VAL A 79 -13.12 -3.77 6.15
CA VAL A 79 -11.93 -4.62 6.10
C VAL A 79 -11.43 -4.89 7.51
N ILE A 80 -10.93 -6.09 7.76
CA ILE A 80 -10.37 -6.48 9.06
C ILE A 80 -8.86 -6.62 8.91
N VAL A 81 -8.10 -5.75 9.59
CA VAL A 81 -6.63 -5.78 9.57
C VAL A 81 -6.11 -7.04 10.25
N GLN A 82 -5.30 -7.80 9.52
CA GLN A 82 -4.68 -9.04 9.98
C GLN A 82 -3.21 -8.89 10.35
N ALA A 83 -2.49 -7.94 9.75
CA ALA A 83 -1.08 -7.68 10.01
C ALA A 83 -0.64 -6.28 9.58
N HIS A 84 0.35 -5.71 10.26
CA HIS A 84 1.05 -4.48 9.86
C HIS A 84 2.48 -4.79 9.41
N PHE A 85 3.02 -4.00 8.49
CA PHE A 85 4.36 -4.20 7.92
C PHE A 85 5.44 -3.34 8.60
N GLY A 86 5.62 -3.53 9.90
CA GLY A 86 6.75 -2.97 10.64
C GLY A 86 6.81 -1.45 10.70
N PRO A 87 7.97 -0.87 11.11
CA PRO A 87 8.04 0.50 11.58
C PRO A 87 8.01 1.54 10.47
N ASP A 88 8.43 1.18 9.25
CA ASP A 88 8.59 2.15 8.18
C ASP A 88 7.29 2.31 7.40
N VAL A 89 6.77 3.54 7.35
CA VAL A 89 5.58 3.86 6.55
C VAL A 89 5.82 3.79 5.05
N LEU A 90 7.05 4.02 4.57
CA LEU A 90 7.35 4.00 3.13
C LEU A 90 8.53 3.08 2.80
N PRO A 91 8.39 1.75 3.03
CA PRO A 91 9.42 0.78 2.75
C PRO A 91 9.61 0.58 1.24
N ALA A 92 10.74 0.00 0.84
CA ALA A 92 10.97 -0.35 -0.56
C ALA A 92 9.85 -1.25 -1.14
N PRO A 93 9.37 -1.02 -2.37
CA PRO A 93 8.28 -1.80 -2.97
C PRO A 93 8.49 -3.32 -2.94
N GLU A 94 9.71 -3.79 -3.19
CA GLU A 94 10.06 -5.21 -3.18
C GLU A 94 10.02 -5.82 -1.77
N ALA A 95 10.22 -4.99 -0.73
CA ALA A 95 10.08 -5.41 0.66
C ALA A 95 8.61 -5.68 1.00
N VAL A 96 7.70 -4.81 0.54
CA VAL A 96 6.23 -5.02 0.66
C VAL A 96 5.84 -6.31 -0.05
N ALA A 97 6.25 -6.48 -1.31
CA ALA A 97 5.90 -7.65 -2.10
C ALA A 97 6.41 -8.96 -1.47
N ARG A 98 7.62 -8.97 -0.90
CA ARG A 98 8.17 -10.13 -0.18
C ARG A 98 7.37 -10.47 1.06
N TRP A 99 6.98 -9.45 1.83
CA TRP A 99 6.18 -9.62 3.03
C TRP A 99 4.80 -10.20 2.72
N VAL A 100 4.10 -9.66 1.71
CA VAL A 100 2.81 -10.19 1.24
C VAL A 100 2.92 -11.66 0.85
N ARG A 101 3.92 -12.01 0.04
CA ARG A 101 4.15 -13.41 -0.35
C ARG A 101 4.39 -14.32 0.86
N GLY A 102 5.01 -13.81 1.92
CA GLY A 102 5.15 -14.50 3.21
C GLY A 102 3.81 -14.73 3.89
N LEU A 103 2.99 -13.69 4.01
CA LEU A 103 1.65 -13.79 4.59
C LEU A 103 0.77 -14.83 3.87
N MET A 104 0.82 -14.87 2.53
CA MET A 104 0.08 -15.84 1.73
C MET A 104 0.55 -17.28 1.95
N ARG A 105 1.81 -17.48 2.37
CA ARG A 105 2.32 -18.80 2.80
C ARG A 105 2.07 -19.11 4.28
N GLY A 106 1.50 -18.17 5.03
CA GLY A 106 1.24 -18.31 6.46
C GLY A 106 2.36 -17.81 7.38
N ASP A 107 3.38 -17.14 6.85
CA ASP A 107 4.46 -16.56 7.67
C ASP A 107 3.90 -15.39 8.49
N ARG A 108 3.66 -15.61 9.79
CA ARG A 108 3.26 -14.57 10.74
C ARG A 108 4.47 -14.07 11.52
N SER A 109 5.30 -13.25 10.91
CA SER A 109 6.28 -12.48 11.69
C SER A 109 5.53 -11.40 12.47
N ALA A 110 5.38 -11.56 13.79
CA ALA A 110 4.92 -10.48 14.65
C ALA A 110 5.90 -9.31 14.49
N ARG A 111 5.42 -8.17 13.99
CA ARG A 111 6.25 -6.99 13.79
C ARG A 111 5.73 -5.88 14.72
N PRO A 112 6.63 -5.14 15.39
CA PRO A 112 6.23 -4.02 16.23
C PRO A 112 5.39 -3.02 15.44
N LEU A 113 4.52 -2.31 16.17
CA LEU A 113 3.68 -1.23 15.63
C LEU A 113 4.53 -0.21 14.84
N PRO A 114 3.95 0.42 13.80
CA PRO A 114 4.64 1.38 12.98
C PRO A 114 5.22 2.54 13.80
N GLU A 115 6.42 3.02 13.46
CA GLU A 115 6.88 4.32 13.93
C GLU A 115 6.29 5.36 12.99
N SER A 116 5.34 6.17 13.48
CA SER A 116 4.71 7.20 12.65
C SER A 116 5.77 8.18 12.10
N PRO A 117 5.64 8.65 10.85
CA PRO A 117 6.59 9.59 10.28
C PRO A 117 6.62 10.86 11.13
N ARG A 118 7.82 11.44 11.28
CA ARG A 118 8.03 12.57 12.18
C ARG A 118 7.24 13.80 11.75
N ASP A 119 7.05 14.00 10.44
CA ASP A 119 6.13 14.98 9.84
C ASP A 119 5.85 14.69 8.34
N ARG A 120 4.87 15.41 7.77
CA ARG A 120 4.44 15.32 6.36
C ARG A 120 5.52 15.67 5.34
N ARG A 121 6.41 16.61 5.69
CA ARG A 121 7.41 17.14 4.76
C ARG A 121 8.46 16.08 4.46
N ASP A 122 8.82 15.29 5.46
CA ASP A 122 9.64 14.08 5.29
C ASP A 122 8.99 13.13 4.28
N LEU A 123 7.70 12.83 4.46
CA LEU A 123 6.96 11.92 3.56
C LEU A 123 6.93 12.41 2.11
N VAL A 124 6.70 13.71 1.88
CA VAL A 124 6.80 14.30 0.52
C VAL A 124 8.20 14.12 -0.06
N GLY A 125 9.25 14.37 0.73
CA GLY A 125 10.64 14.17 0.29
C GLY A 125 10.95 12.71 -0.07
N ARG A 126 10.41 11.76 0.70
CA ARG A 126 10.57 10.32 0.46
C ARG A 126 9.77 9.81 -0.74
N LEU A 127 8.63 10.43 -1.05
CA LEU A 127 7.78 10.11 -2.18
C LEU A 127 8.21 10.77 -3.50
N ALA A 128 8.98 11.87 -3.42
CA ALA A 128 9.45 12.61 -4.59
C ALA A 128 10.07 11.74 -5.70
N PRO A 129 10.90 10.71 -5.42
CA PRO A 129 11.46 9.84 -6.46
C PRO A 129 10.41 9.07 -7.29
N TYR A 130 9.22 8.83 -6.73
CA TYR A 130 8.17 8.04 -7.37
C TYR A 130 7.22 8.89 -8.24
N THR A 131 7.28 10.21 -8.15
CA THR A 131 6.38 11.12 -8.90
C THR A 131 6.39 10.85 -10.41
N ALA A 132 7.55 10.50 -10.99
CA ALA A 132 7.67 10.17 -12.41
C ALA A 132 6.94 8.86 -12.78
N ALA A 133 6.89 7.88 -11.87
CA ALA A 133 6.21 6.61 -12.09
C ALA A 133 4.69 6.78 -12.19
N ALA A 134 4.12 7.82 -11.57
CA ALA A 134 2.69 8.09 -11.59
C ALA A 134 2.14 8.49 -12.97
N VAL A 135 3.01 8.96 -13.88
CA VAL A 135 2.62 9.51 -15.19
C VAL A 135 2.69 8.45 -16.31
N VAL A 136 3.40 7.35 -16.08
CA VAL A 136 3.60 6.32 -17.10
C VAL A 136 2.40 5.35 -17.09
N PRO A 137 1.77 5.04 -18.23
CA PRO A 137 0.76 3.97 -18.30
C PRO A 137 1.41 2.61 -17.99
N LEU A 138 0.76 1.77 -17.19
CA LEU A 138 1.17 0.37 -17.06
C LEU A 138 1.18 -0.28 -18.46
N PRO A 139 2.23 -1.03 -18.83
CA PRO A 139 2.17 -1.82 -20.06
C PRO A 139 0.98 -2.77 -19.94
N ARG A 140 0.02 -2.65 -20.86
CA ARG A 140 -1.10 -3.59 -20.95
C ARG A 140 -0.49 -4.96 -21.26
N GLY A 141 -0.68 -5.92 -20.35
CA GLY A 141 -0.27 -7.30 -20.58
C GLY A 141 -0.86 -7.81 -21.88
N ALA A 142 -0.01 -8.46 -22.68
CA ALA A 142 -0.35 -9.09 -23.97
C ALA A 142 -0.99 -10.47 -23.76
#